data_AF-A0A962VJW2-F1
#
_entry.id   AF-A0A962VJW2-F1
#
_cell.length_a   1.000
_cell.length_b   1.000
_cell.length_c   1.000
_cell.angle_alpha   90.00
_cell.angle_beta   90.00
_cell.angle_gamma   90.00
#
_symmetry.space_group_name_H-M   'P 1'
#
loop_
_entity.id
_entity.type
_entity.pdbx_description
1 polymer ?
#
loop_
_entity_poly.entity_id
_entity_poly.type
_entity_poly.pdbx_seq_one_letter_code
_entity_poly.pdbx_strand_id
1 'polypeptide(L)'
;MSDLDLSLLAALTATVLALVAWVAIAILNRRLREARDHSAGLQQQLEMVRQSISGLTAGAVGVDRRMRQLAQREKVLSERQETYEIQQVDEQPYGHAIRLVQQGAGAHRLVQELELSESEAELIVRLHGQRDTA
;
A
#
# COMPACT_ATOMS: atom_id res chain seq x y z
N MET A 1 -21.47 -91.95 4.42
CA MET A 1 -20.30 -91.33 5.07
C MET A 1 -19.57 -90.40 4.10
N SER A 2 -19.38 -90.79 2.84
CA SER A 2 -18.77 -89.97 1.77
C SER A 2 -19.42 -88.60 1.49
N ASP A 3 -20.76 -88.49 1.54
CA ASP A 3 -21.46 -87.22 1.19
C ASP A 3 -21.30 -86.13 2.28
N LEU A 4 -21.14 -86.54 3.54
CA LEU A 4 -20.87 -85.63 4.67
C LEU A 4 -19.46 -85.05 4.59
N ASP A 5 -18.48 -85.85 4.20
CA ASP A 5 -17.09 -85.39 4.06
C ASP A 5 -16.92 -84.39 2.90
N LEU A 6 -17.67 -84.59 1.80
CA LEU A 6 -17.66 -83.68 0.64
C LEU A 6 -18.27 -82.32 0.97
N SER A 7 -19.40 -82.30 1.69
CA SER A 7 -20.06 -81.05 2.09
C SER A 7 -19.22 -80.24 3.09
N LEU A 8 -18.51 -80.90 4.00
CA LEU A 8 -17.58 -80.24 4.93
C LEU A 8 -16.39 -79.59 4.21
N LEU A 9 -15.80 -80.26 3.22
CA LEU A 9 -14.73 -79.69 2.39
C LEU A 9 -15.22 -78.48 1.58
N ALA A 10 -16.42 -78.57 0.99
CA ALA A 10 -17.01 -77.45 0.25
C ALA A 10 -17.25 -76.23 1.17
N ALA A 11 -17.80 -76.45 2.37
CA ALA A 11 -18.00 -75.38 3.35
C ALA A 11 -16.68 -74.75 3.83
N LEU A 12 -15.63 -75.56 4.02
CA LEU A 12 -14.30 -75.08 4.39
C LEU A 12 -13.68 -74.21 3.29
N THR A 13 -13.77 -74.62 2.03
CA THR A 13 -13.26 -73.81 0.91
C THR A 13 -14.03 -72.51 0.75
N ALA A 14 -15.36 -72.53 0.89
CA ALA A 14 -16.19 -71.33 0.81
C ALA A 14 -15.88 -70.33 1.94
N THR A 15 -15.69 -70.82 3.18
CA THR A 15 -15.33 -69.97 4.32
C THR A 15 -13.94 -69.36 4.16
N VAL A 16 -12.95 -70.13 3.68
CA VAL A 16 -11.61 -69.60 3.38
C VAL A 16 -11.66 -68.53 2.29
N LEU A 17 -12.40 -68.76 1.20
CA LEU A 17 -12.58 -67.77 0.13
C LEU A 17 -13.26 -66.48 0.64
N ALA A 18 -14.29 -66.62 1.47
CA ALA A 18 -14.96 -65.47 2.08
C ALA A 18 -14.00 -64.67 2.99
N LEU A 19 -13.15 -65.36 3.75
CA LEU A 19 -12.16 -64.73 4.64
C LEU A 19 -11.09 -63.98 3.84
N VAL A 20 -10.59 -64.59 2.75
CA VAL A 20 -9.64 -63.93 1.83
C VAL A 20 -10.27 -62.71 1.16
N ALA A 21 -11.51 -62.83 0.67
CA ALA A 21 -12.23 -61.71 0.09
C ALA A 21 -12.44 -60.58 1.10
N TRP A 22 -12.81 -60.91 2.34
CA TRP A 22 -12.97 -59.93 3.41
C TRP A 22 -11.67 -59.19 3.73
N VAL A 23 -10.56 -59.91 3.84
CA VAL A 23 -9.23 -59.30 4.06
C VAL A 23 -8.82 -58.42 2.87
N ALA A 24 -9.04 -58.86 1.63
CA ALA A 24 -8.73 -58.08 0.44
C ALA A 24 -9.54 -56.77 0.39
N ILE A 25 -10.84 -56.84 0.69
CA ILE A 25 -11.72 -55.66 0.78
C ILE A 25 -11.27 -54.74 1.91
N ALA A 26 -10.89 -55.27 3.07
CA ALA A 26 -10.41 -54.48 4.19
C ALA A 26 -9.11 -53.72 3.86
N ILE A 27 -8.16 -54.37 3.17
CA ILE A 27 -6.90 -53.74 2.72
C ILE A 27 -7.20 -52.66 1.68
N LEU A 28 -8.06 -52.95 0.69
CA LEU A 28 -8.41 -51.98 -0.34
C LEU A 28 -9.10 -50.75 0.25
N ASN A 29 -10.03 -50.94 1.20
CA ASN A 29 -10.69 -49.86 1.91
C ASN A 29 -9.70 -49.01 2.73
N ARG A 30 -8.69 -49.63 3.34
CA ARG A 30 -7.62 -48.89 4.04
C ARG A 30 -6.82 -48.03 3.07
N ARG A 31 -6.38 -48.58 1.94
CA ARG A 31 -5.65 -47.83 0.91
C ARG A 31 -6.48 -46.70 0.32
N LEU A 32 -7.77 -46.92 0.08
CA LEU A 32 -8.67 -45.85 -0.38
C LEU A 32 -8.82 -44.73 0.66
N ARG A 33 -8.88 -45.07 1.95
CA ARG A 33 -8.94 -44.06 3.02
C ARG A 33 -7.66 -43.25 3.05
N GLU A 34 -6.50 -43.89 3.06
CA GLU A 34 -5.20 -43.19 3.05
C GLU A 34 -5.05 -42.27 1.83
N ALA A 35 -5.45 -42.73 0.64
CA ALA A 35 -5.41 -41.92 -0.58
C ALA A 35 -6.38 -40.73 -0.53
N ARG A 36 -7.59 -40.93 0.04
CA ARG A 36 -8.57 -39.85 0.25
C ARG A 36 -8.05 -38.84 1.26
N ASP A 37 -7.45 -39.29 2.35
CA ASP A 37 -6.92 -38.41 3.40
C ASP A 37 -5.75 -37.56 2.86
N HIS A 38 -4.85 -38.16 2.07
CA HIS A 38 -3.81 -37.40 1.37
C HIS A 38 -4.39 -36.37 0.40
N SER A 39 -5.40 -36.76 -0.38
CA SER A 39 -6.05 -35.85 -1.33
C SER A 39 -6.75 -34.68 -0.62
N ALA A 40 -7.44 -34.95 0.49
CA ALA A 40 -8.07 -33.94 1.32
C ALA A 40 -7.04 -32.97 1.93
N GLY A 41 -5.90 -33.50 2.41
CA GLY A 41 -4.80 -32.70 2.91
C GLY A 41 -4.21 -31.76 1.86
N LEU A 42 -4.00 -32.26 0.63
CA LEU A 42 -3.52 -31.44 -0.49
C LEU A 42 -4.52 -30.35 -0.89
N GLN A 43 -5.83 -30.67 -0.91
CA GLN A 43 -6.88 -29.69 -1.16
C GLN A 43 -6.88 -28.58 -0.11
N GLN A 44 -6.72 -28.93 1.17
CA GLN A 44 -6.63 -27.95 2.24
C GLN A 44 -5.40 -27.05 2.10
N GLN A 45 -4.24 -27.60 1.74
CA GLN A 45 -3.04 -26.82 1.48
C GLN A 45 -3.21 -25.87 0.30
N LEU A 46 -3.82 -26.33 -0.80
CA LEU A 46 -4.12 -25.49 -1.96
C LEU A 46 -5.04 -24.32 -1.57
N GLU A 47 -6.07 -24.58 -0.76
CA GLU A 47 -6.98 -23.54 -0.32
C GLU A 47 -6.26 -22.50 0.56
N MET A 48 -5.39 -22.93 1.49
CA MET A 48 -4.58 -22.00 2.28
C MET A 48 -3.64 -21.14 1.42
N VAL A 49 -2.99 -21.74 0.42
CA VAL A 49 -2.12 -20.99 -0.52
C VAL A 49 -2.95 -20.00 -1.33
N ARG A 50 -4.13 -20.40 -1.83
CA ARG A 50 -5.04 -19.53 -2.57
C ARG A 50 -5.50 -18.34 -1.73
N GLN A 51 -5.84 -18.57 -0.47
CA GLN A 51 -6.19 -17.51 0.47
C GLN A 51 -5.00 -16.57 0.74
N SER A 52 -3.80 -17.12 0.90
CA SER A 52 -2.58 -16.33 1.10
C SER A 52 -2.26 -15.44 -0.10
N ILE A 53 -2.36 -15.97 -1.33
CA ILE A 53 -2.20 -15.20 -2.57
C ILE A 53 -3.26 -14.10 -2.65
N SER A 54 -4.53 -14.43 -2.36
CA SER A 54 -5.62 -13.45 -2.39
C SER A 54 -5.38 -12.33 -1.38
N GLY A 55 -4.93 -12.66 -0.16
CA GLY A 55 -4.54 -11.71 0.87
C GLY A 55 -3.37 -10.83 0.47
N LEU A 56 -2.30 -11.41 -0.10
CA LEU A 56 -1.14 -10.68 -0.62
C LEU A 56 -1.54 -9.74 -1.76
N THR A 57 -2.40 -10.20 -2.67
CA THR A 57 -2.87 -9.38 -3.79
C THR A 57 -3.71 -8.20 -3.30
N ALA A 58 -4.62 -8.44 -2.36
CA ALA A 58 -5.38 -7.36 -1.72
C ALA A 58 -4.48 -6.39 -0.95
N GLY A 59 -3.46 -6.90 -0.26
CA GLY A 59 -2.44 -6.11 0.42
C GLY A 59 -1.64 -5.24 -0.55
N ALA A 60 -1.17 -5.81 -1.66
CA ALA A 60 -0.43 -5.10 -2.71
C ALA A 60 -1.26 -3.97 -3.33
N VAL A 61 -2.55 -4.22 -3.63
CA VAL A 61 -3.47 -3.17 -4.11
C VAL A 61 -3.67 -2.07 -3.06
N GLY A 62 -3.75 -2.44 -1.78
CA GLY A 62 -3.84 -1.48 -0.68
C GLY A 62 -2.60 -0.58 -0.58
N VAL A 63 -1.41 -1.17 -0.72
CA VAL A 63 -0.13 -0.43 -0.73
C VAL A 63 -0.04 0.49 -1.94
N ASP A 64 -0.38 0.02 -3.14
CA ASP A 64 -0.38 0.84 -4.36
C ASP A 64 -1.30 2.06 -4.24
N ARG A 65 -2.52 1.89 -3.68
CA ARG A 65 -3.42 3.03 -3.40
C ARG A 65 -2.80 4.04 -2.44
N ARG A 66 -2.16 3.59 -1.36
CA ARG A 66 -1.48 4.48 -0.40
C ARG A 66 -0.29 5.19 -1.04
N MET A 67 0.47 4.50 -1.87
CA MET A 67 1.59 5.08 -2.60
C MET A 67 1.14 6.19 -3.55
N ARG A 68 0.06 5.97 -4.31
CA ARG A 68 -0.54 7.00 -5.17
C ARG A 68 -1.03 8.21 -4.38
N GLN A 69 -1.65 7.99 -3.21
CA GLN A 69 -2.06 9.07 -2.33
C GLN A 69 -0.85 9.87 -1.79
N LEU A 70 0.24 9.19 -1.45
CA LEU A 70 1.48 9.85 -1.05
C LEU A 70 2.07 10.69 -2.19
N ALA A 71 2.19 10.11 -3.39
CA ALA A 71 2.71 10.82 -4.56
C ALA A 71 1.87 12.05 -4.92
N GLN A 72 0.54 11.97 -4.80
CA GLN A 72 -0.34 13.12 -5.00
C GLN A 72 -0.12 14.21 -3.93
N ARG A 73 0.04 13.81 -2.67
CA ARG A 73 0.33 14.77 -1.58
C ARG A 73 1.68 15.44 -1.77
N GLU A 74 2.70 14.68 -2.13
CA GLU A 74 4.03 15.19 -2.46
C GLU A 74 3.95 16.24 -3.56
N LYS A 75 3.25 15.93 -4.67
CA LYS A 75 3.05 16.89 -5.76
C LYS A 75 2.41 18.19 -5.29
N VAL A 76 1.34 18.11 -4.51
CA VAL A 76 0.66 19.31 -3.96
C VAL A 76 1.57 20.09 -3.02
N LEU A 77 2.38 19.41 -2.19
CA LEU A 77 3.35 20.07 -1.32
C LEU A 77 4.44 20.76 -2.14
N SER A 78 4.95 20.11 -3.19
CA SER A 78 5.94 20.69 -4.10
C SER A 78 5.42 21.94 -4.79
N GLU A 79 4.19 21.90 -5.33
CA GLU A 79 3.56 23.07 -5.98
C GLU A 79 3.39 24.23 -4.99
N ARG A 80 3.00 23.93 -3.74
CA ARG A 80 2.91 24.95 -2.68
C ARG A 80 4.27 25.52 -2.34
N GLN A 81 5.29 24.69 -2.22
CA GLN A 81 6.64 25.12 -1.89
C GLN A 81 7.19 26.03 -2.99
N GLU A 82 7.00 25.68 -4.27
CA GLU A 82 7.35 26.53 -5.40
C GLU A 82 6.62 27.88 -5.34
N THR A 83 5.33 27.87 -5.00
CA THR A 83 4.54 29.10 -4.83
C THR A 83 5.09 29.98 -3.69
N TYR A 84 5.44 29.37 -2.55
CA TYR A 84 6.04 30.08 -1.41
C TYR A 84 7.41 30.64 -1.75
N GLU A 85 8.23 29.91 -2.50
CA GLU A 85 9.55 30.35 -2.93
C GLU A 85 9.45 31.56 -3.87
N ILE A 86 8.53 31.51 -4.85
CA ILE A 86 8.25 32.64 -5.75
C ILE A 86 7.78 33.86 -4.95
N GLN A 87 6.84 33.68 -4.00
CA GLN A 87 6.34 34.78 -3.18
C GLN A 87 7.43 35.39 -2.28
N GLN A 88 8.30 34.58 -1.68
CA GLN A 88 9.40 35.09 -0.86
C GLN A 88 10.42 35.90 -1.65
N VAL A 89 10.72 35.48 -2.89
CA VAL A 89 11.62 36.24 -3.78
C VAL A 89 11.03 37.60 -4.13
N ASP A 90 9.72 37.69 -4.34
CA ASP A 90 9.04 38.94 -4.71
C ASP A 90 8.82 39.88 -3.50
N GLU A 91 8.58 39.34 -2.30
CA GLU A 91 8.40 40.13 -1.08
C GLU A 91 9.71 40.67 -0.47
N GLN A 92 10.86 40.00 -0.69
CA GLN A 92 12.12 40.39 -0.03
C GLN A 92 12.63 41.81 -0.41
N PRO A 93 12.71 42.20 -1.70
CA PRO A 93 13.26 43.49 -2.09
C PRO A 93 12.37 44.66 -1.64
N TYR A 94 11.07 44.57 -1.92
CA TYR A 94 10.13 45.64 -1.61
C TYR A 94 9.73 45.66 -0.13
N GLY A 95 9.62 44.51 0.53
CA GLY A 95 9.30 44.44 1.95
C GLY A 95 10.38 45.05 2.84
N HIS A 96 11.66 45.01 2.42
CA HIS A 96 12.74 45.74 3.09
C HIS A 96 12.63 47.26 2.83
N ALA A 97 12.40 47.66 1.58
CA ALA A 97 12.21 49.05 1.18
C ALA A 97 11.04 49.73 1.92
N ILE A 98 9.89 49.06 2.01
CA ILE A 98 8.67 49.55 2.67
C ILE A 98 8.91 49.78 4.17
N ARG A 99 9.64 48.87 4.84
CA ARG A 99 9.99 49.03 6.26
C ARG A 99 10.94 50.21 6.50
N LEU A 100 11.93 50.40 5.63
CA LEU A 100 12.82 51.58 5.68
C LEU A 100 12.04 52.88 5.52
N VAL A 101 11.11 52.94 4.57
CA VAL A 101 10.23 54.11 4.36
C VAL A 101 9.33 54.36 5.58
N GLN A 102 8.76 53.32 6.18
CA GLN A 102 7.98 53.43 7.41
C GLN A 102 8.81 53.91 8.61
N GLN A 103 10.12 53.70 8.60
CA GLN A 103 11.06 54.25 9.58
C GLN A 103 11.54 55.67 9.22
N GLY A 104 10.99 56.29 8.18
CA GLY A 104 11.30 57.66 7.75
C GLY A 104 12.44 57.76 6.73
N ALA A 105 12.89 56.66 6.12
CA ALA A 105 13.87 56.71 5.05
C ALA A 105 13.27 57.35 3.78
N GLY A 106 14.00 58.32 3.21
CA GLY A 106 13.66 58.93 1.93
C GLY A 106 14.17 58.15 0.72
N ALA A 107 13.70 58.51 -0.47
CA ALA A 107 13.96 57.79 -1.72
C ALA A 107 15.46 57.62 -2.03
N HIS A 108 16.28 58.63 -1.73
CA HIS A 108 17.72 58.59 -1.96
C HIS A 108 18.41 57.45 -1.19
N ARG A 109 17.96 57.17 0.04
CA ARG A 109 18.50 56.10 0.88
C ARG A 109 18.14 54.71 0.34
N LEU A 110 16.93 54.57 -0.19
CA LEU A 110 16.47 53.33 -0.82
C LEU A 110 17.27 53.00 -2.09
N VAL A 111 17.58 53.99 -2.92
CA VAL A 111 18.42 53.79 -4.12
C VAL A 111 19.83 53.33 -3.75
N GLN A 112 20.40 53.91 -2.69
CA GLN A 112 21.77 53.62 -2.28
C GLN A 112 21.92 52.26 -1.55
N GLU A 113 20.94 51.88 -0.72
CA GLU A 113 21.02 50.66 0.10
C GLU A 113 20.39 49.42 -0.56
N LEU A 114 19.46 49.60 -1.51
CA LEU A 114 18.67 48.50 -2.09
C LEU A 114 18.76 48.39 -3.62
N GLU A 115 19.64 49.17 -4.26
CA GLU A 115 19.85 49.19 -5.72
C GLU A 115 18.57 49.43 -6.54
N LEU A 116 17.56 50.07 -5.94
CA LEU A 116 16.30 50.42 -6.60
C LEU A 116 16.49 51.56 -7.58
N SER A 117 15.70 51.59 -8.66
CA SER A 117 15.71 52.75 -9.56
C SER A 117 15.13 53.99 -8.86
N GLU A 118 15.58 55.19 -9.26
CA GLU A 118 15.14 56.44 -8.64
C GLU A 118 13.62 56.63 -8.70
N SER A 119 13.02 56.29 -9.85
CA SER A 119 11.57 56.28 -10.05
C SER A 119 10.81 55.29 -9.16
N GLU A 120 11.43 54.15 -8.85
CA GLU A 120 10.83 53.07 -8.06
C GLU A 120 10.91 53.39 -6.56
N ALA A 121 12.04 53.95 -6.10
CA ALA A 121 12.20 54.45 -4.74
C ALA A 121 11.23 55.61 -4.43
N GLU A 122 11.05 56.56 -5.35
CA GLU A 122 10.06 57.64 -5.20
C GLU A 122 8.63 57.12 -5.11
N LEU A 123 8.28 56.11 -5.93
CA LEU A 123 6.96 55.49 -5.91
C LEU A 123 6.68 54.81 -4.55
N ILE A 124 7.65 54.06 -4.02
CA ILE A 124 7.54 53.38 -2.73
C ILE A 124 7.39 54.39 -1.58
N VAL A 125 8.17 55.47 -1.59
CA VAL A 125 8.06 56.56 -0.59
C VAL A 125 6.70 57.25 -0.67
N ARG A 126 6.16 57.51 -1.87
CA ARG A 126 4.82 58.09 -2.01
C ARG A 126 3.71 57.16 -1.52
N LEU A 127 3.78 55.88 -1.85
CA LEU A 127 2.72 54.92 -1.54
C LEU A 127 2.72 54.50 -0.07
N HIS A 128 3.91 54.45 0.56
CA HIS A 128 4.09 53.90 1.91
C HIS A 128 4.65 54.89 2.95
N GLY A 129 5.05 56.10 2.55
CA GLY A 129 5.64 57.12 3.44
C GLY A 129 4.64 57.92 4.28
N GLN A 130 3.33 57.66 4.14
CA GLN A 130 2.27 58.37 4.87
C GLN A 130 1.43 57.43 5.74
N ARG A 131 2.07 56.75 6.69
CA ARG A 131 1.34 56.06 7.77
C ARG A 131 1.54 56.67 9.16
N ASP A 132 2.17 57.82 9.26
CA ASP A 132 2.33 58.58 10.51
C ASP A 132 1.86 60.03 10.30
N THR A 133 0.56 60.26 10.48
CA THR A 133 -0.05 61.46 11.06
C THR A 133 -1.59 61.33 10.94
N ALA A 134 -2.19 60.66 11.91
CA ALA A 134 -3.52 60.97 12.42
C ALA A 134 -3.50 60.76 13.93
#